data_AF-E6NAM7-F1
#
_entry.id   AF-E6NAM7-F1
#
_cell.length_a   1.000
_cell.length_b   1.000
_cell.length_c   1.000
_cell.angle_alpha   90.00
_cell.angle_beta   90.00
_cell.angle_gamma   90.00
#
_symmetry.space_group_name_H-M   'P 1'
#
loop_
_entity.id
_entity.type
_entity.pdbx_description
1 polymer ?
#
loop_
_entity_poly.entity_id
_entity_poly.type
_entity_poly.pdbx_seq_one_letter_code
_entity_poly.pdbx_strand_id
1 'polypeptide(L)'
;MKLGLRIHGRGGQGVVTAGRIVSHVAFLLGYHVQDSPMYGPERRGAPVVSFVRISDERVDERGYVRNPYAVAVMDRGLLNLGGVNPLDGLAHGGIVLVNSPEPVTSFQPVGDFRLVFIDVTGAAKKILGSAIVNAGVAAAFCKVLGLGGQGDVVEAVWSELESIGLREELIEKNVELAKVCYEAVPKLGIELTNNQDTPAKIEFASLDYPPETYLPILTSVGNTVKKLTGTWRIDRPIIDYAKCTRCMICYIYCPDSVISLRDDLSPVIDYSNCKGCLICYVMCPPRAIKTEAENVG
;
A
#
# COMPACT_ATOMS: atom_id res chain seq x y z
N MET A 1 27.39 -2.90 3.28
CA MET A 1 26.15 -2.98 2.48
C MET A 1 25.12 -2.00 3.04
N LYS A 2 24.49 -1.18 2.18
CA LYS A 2 23.39 -0.30 2.59
C LYS A 2 22.25 -0.41 1.59
N LEU A 3 21.12 -0.94 2.02
CA LEU A 3 19.94 -1.19 1.20
C LEU A 3 18.80 -0.29 1.67
N GLY A 4 18.28 0.53 0.76
CA GLY A 4 17.01 1.22 0.93
C GLY A 4 15.89 0.49 0.20
N LEU A 5 14.77 0.22 0.87
CA LEU A 5 13.58 -0.43 0.32
C LEU A 5 12.35 0.46 0.54
N ARG A 6 11.39 0.37 -0.38
CA ARG A 6 10.06 0.99 -0.21
C ARG A 6 8.95 -0.04 -0.34
N ILE A 7 7.94 0.10 0.50
CA ILE A 7 6.71 -0.68 0.43
C ILE A 7 5.56 0.31 0.30
N HIS A 8 4.93 0.34 -0.86
CA HIS A 8 3.78 1.18 -1.16
C HIS A 8 2.50 0.37 -1.01
N GLY A 9 1.49 0.93 -0.37
CA GLY A 9 0.18 0.32 -0.28
C GLY A 9 -0.88 1.35 0.09
N ARG A 10 -2.05 0.86 0.47
CA ARG A 10 -3.17 1.68 0.91
C ARG A 10 -3.37 1.55 2.42
N GLY A 11 -3.88 2.62 3.04
CA GLY A 11 -4.26 2.62 4.44
C GLY A 11 -5.23 1.46 4.73
N GLY A 12 -4.89 0.63 5.71
CA GLY A 12 -5.65 -0.58 6.06
C GLY A 12 -5.13 -1.89 5.44
N GLN A 13 -4.14 -1.86 4.55
CA GLN A 13 -3.51 -3.08 4.01
C GLN A 13 -2.35 -3.61 4.88
N GLY A 14 -1.94 -2.85 5.91
CA GLY A 14 -0.84 -3.22 6.81
C GLY A 14 0.56 -2.89 6.26
N VAL A 15 0.70 -1.79 5.50
CA VAL A 15 1.98 -1.32 4.92
C VAL A 15 3.09 -1.17 5.96
N VAL A 16 2.77 -0.59 7.12
CA VAL A 16 3.73 -0.40 8.21
C VAL A 16 4.18 -1.75 8.77
N THR A 17 3.23 -2.65 9.04
CA THR A 17 3.51 -4.01 9.51
C THR A 17 4.36 -4.79 8.51
N ALA A 18 4.10 -4.67 7.21
CA ALA A 18 4.92 -5.30 6.18
C ALA A 18 6.38 -4.81 6.23
N GLY A 19 6.59 -3.50 6.41
CA GLY A 19 7.93 -2.93 6.59
C GLY A 19 8.63 -3.43 7.85
N ARG A 20 7.89 -3.56 8.95
CA ARG A 20 8.43 -4.12 10.20
C ARG A 20 8.80 -5.59 10.06
N ILE A 21 7.96 -6.42 9.44
CA ILE A 21 8.28 -7.83 9.18
C ILE A 21 9.58 -7.95 8.37
N VAL A 22 9.73 -7.19 7.28
CA VAL A 22 10.96 -7.20 6.46
C VAL A 22 12.17 -6.74 7.29
N SER A 23 12.00 -5.71 8.11
CA SER A 23 13.06 -5.20 9.00
C SER A 23 13.44 -6.22 10.08
N HIS A 24 12.45 -6.92 10.64
CA HIS A 24 12.62 -7.96 11.64
C HIS A 24 13.41 -9.14 11.05
N VAL A 25 13.07 -9.60 9.84
CA VAL A 25 13.85 -10.64 9.14
C VAL A 25 15.32 -10.20 9.00
N ALA A 26 15.57 -8.96 8.55
CA ALA A 26 16.94 -8.46 8.45
C ALA A 26 17.63 -8.33 9.83
N PHE A 27 16.90 -7.98 10.88
CA PHE A 27 17.42 -7.93 12.24
C PHE A 27 17.84 -9.30 12.77
N LEU A 28 17.04 -10.35 12.53
CA LEU A 28 17.38 -11.74 12.89
C LEU A 28 18.68 -12.21 12.22
N LEU A 29 18.98 -11.68 11.03
CA LEU A 29 20.20 -11.97 10.29
C LEU A 29 21.42 -11.13 10.76
N GLY A 30 21.27 -10.33 11.81
CA GLY A 30 22.35 -9.54 12.41
C GLY A 30 22.62 -8.18 11.75
N TYR A 31 21.74 -7.72 10.85
CA TYR A 31 21.88 -6.40 10.25
C TYR A 31 21.38 -5.28 11.18
N HIS A 32 21.95 -4.10 11.01
CA HIS A 32 21.39 -2.86 11.51
C HIS A 32 20.23 -2.42 10.63
N VAL A 33 19.06 -2.27 11.23
CA VAL A 33 17.83 -1.97 10.49
C VAL A 33 17.16 -0.69 10.99
N GLN A 34 16.44 -0.05 10.09
CA GLN A 34 15.57 1.08 10.40
C GLN A 34 14.32 0.98 9.54
N ASP A 35 13.15 0.88 10.17
CA ASP A 35 11.87 1.11 9.51
C ASP A 35 11.35 2.52 9.83
N SER A 36 10.72 3.15 8.85
CA SER A 36 10.00 4.41 9.07
C SER A 36 8.83 4.52 8.09
N PRO A 37 7.62 4.79 8.57
CA PRO A 37 6.48 4.99 7.69
C PRO A 37 6.30 6.46 7.33
N MET A 38 5.72 6.71 6.15
CA MET A 38 5.12 8.01 5.80
C MET A 38 3.63 7.80 5.55
N TYR A 39 2.85 8.42 6.42
CA TYR A 39 1.42 8.59 6.34
C TYR A 39 1.07 9.97 6.90
N GLY A 40 -0.02 10.57 6.42
CA GLY A 40 -0.55 11.81 6.98
C GLY A 40 -1.86 11.58 7.73
N PRO A 41 -2.70 12.61 7.92
CA PRO A 41 -4.03 12.49 8.55
C PRO A 41 -5.03 11.66 7.72
N GLU A 42 -4.60 11.16 6.56
CA GLU A 42 -5.43 10.37 5.65
C GLU A 42 -5.92 9.03 6.25
N ARG A 43 -7.18 8.69 5.94
CA ARG A 43 -7.90 7.49 6.44
C ARG A 43 -7.68 6.28 5.52
N ARG A 44 -8.30 5.14 5.85
CA ARG A 44 -8.30 3.88 5.06
C ARG A 44 -8.47 4.15 3.55
N GLY A 45 -7.66 3.48 2.72
CA GLY A 45 -7.64 3.61 1.26
C GLY A 45 -6.62 4.61 0.72
N ALA A 46 -6.15 5.55 1.54
CA ALA A 46 -5.13 6.52 1.12
C ALA A 46 -3.77 5.87 0.86
N PRO A 47 -2.95 6.42 -0.06
CA PRO A 47 -1.58 5.95 -0.27
C PRO A 47 -0.75 6.06 1.02
N VAL A 48 -0.07 4.98 1.37
CA VAL A 48 0.84 4.88 2.50
C VAL A 48 2.13 4.24 1.99
N VAL A 49 3.27 4.69 2.49
CA VAL A 49 4.57 4.09 2.19
C VAL A 49 5.30 3.75 3.49
N SER A 50 5.98 2.61 3.50
CA SER A 50 6.95 2.25 4.52
C SER A 50 8.34 2.18 3.91
N PHE A 51 9.30 2.79 4.59
CA PHE A 51 10.72 2.79 4.23
C PHE A 51 11.45 1.81 5.13
N VAL A 52 12.28 0.97 4.53
CA VAL A 52 13.15 0.05 5.27
C VAL A 52 14.59 0.28 4.83
N ARG A 53 15.50 0.49 5.79
CA ARG A 53 16.93 0.54 5.56
C ARG A 53 17.59 -0.64 6.26
N ILE A 54 18.46 -1.35 5.55
CA ILE A 54 19.22 -2.50 6.05
C ILE A 54 20.69 -2.22 5.80
N SER A 55 21.53 -2.37 6.82
CA SER A 55 22.97 -2.18 6.69
C SER A 55 23.77 -3.10 7.60
N ASP A 56 25.01 -3.38 7.22
CA ASP A 56 26.04 -4.00 8.06
C ASP A 56 26.60 -3.04 9.12
N GLU A 57 26.36 -1.74 8.97
CA GLU A 57 26.75 -0.70 9.92
C GLU A 57 25.53 0.08 10.44
N ARG A 58 25.73 0.86 11.49
CA ARG A 58 24.68 1.69 12.08
C ARG A 58 24.05 2.63 11.03
N VAL A 59 22.72 2.64 10.98
CA VAL A 59 21.94 3.51 10.07
C VAL A 59 21.67 4.88 10.71
N ASP A 60 22.47 5.88 10.34
CA ASP A 60 22.31 7.26 10.83
C ASP A 60 21.40 8.14 9.94
N GLU A 61 21.13 7.73 8.70
CA GLU A 61 20.26 8.45 7.77
C GLU A 61 18.81 8.51 8.27
N ARG A 62 18.13 9.65 8.08
CA ARG A 62 16.74 9.89 8.47
C ARG A 62 15.91 10.38 7.28
N GLY A 63 14.61 10.15 7.35
CA GLY A 63 13.64 10.59 6.34
C GLY A 63 13.47 9.59 5.20
N TYR A 64 13.05 10.07 4.04
CA TYR A 64 12.65 9.24 2.90
C TYR A 64 13.79 8.45 2.28
N VAL A 65 13.52 7.20 1.91
CA VAL A 65 14.39 6.46 0.99
C VAL A 65 14.11 7.00 -0.42
N ARG A 66 14.97 7.92 -0.87
CA ARG A 66 14.86 8.55 -2.20
C ARG A 66 15.24 7.58 -3.31
N ASN A 67 16.32 6.82 -3.11
CA ASN A 67 16.86 5.88 -4.08
C ASN A 67 16.72 4.44 -3.55
N PRO A 68 15.56 3.77 -3.73
CA PRO A 68 15.44 2.38 -3.31
C PRO A 68 16.14 1.41 -4.27
N TYR A 69 16.64 0.32 -3.72
CA TYR A 69 17.12 -0.85 -4.48
C TYR A 69 15.97 -1.78 -4.87
N ALA A 70 14.89 -1.76 -4.09
CA ALA A 70 13.69 -2.51 -4.41
C ALA A 70 12.43 -1.86 -3.85
N VAL A 71 11.33 -2.11 -4.55
CA VAL A 71 10.01 -1.58 -4.25
C VAL A 71 8.99 -2.72 -4.23
N ALA A 72 8.19 -2.80 -3.17
CA ALA A 72 6.97 -3.61 -3.14
C ALA A 72 5.74 -2.70 -3.29
N VAL A 73 4.80 -3.10 -4.15
CA VAL A 73 3.53 -2.40 -4.38
C VAL A 73 2.39 -3.34 -4.00
N MET A 74 1.75 -3.09 -2.86
CA MET A 74 0.66 -3.90 -2.29
C MET A 74 -0.68 -3.73 -3.03
N ASP A 75 -0.82 -2.69 -3.84
CA ASP A 75 -2.00 -2.40 -4.65
C ASP A 75 -1.58 -1.84 -6.01
N ARG A 76 -1.89 -2.57 -7.08
CA ARG A 76 -1.51 -2.19 -8.45
C ARG A 76 -1.99 -0.80 -8.87
N GLY A 77 -3.10 -0.30 -8.30
CA GLY A 77 -3.64 1.02 -8.65
C GLY A 77 -2.79 2.19 -8.18
N LEU A 78 -1.80 1.95 -7.31
CA LEU A 78 -0.82 2.96 -6.93
C LEU A 78 0.18 3.27 -8.05
N LEU A 79 0.36 2.36 -9.03
CA LEU A 79 1.24 2.59 -10.17
C LEU A 79 0.74 3.73 -11.07
N ASN A 80 -0.59 3.90 -11.16
CA ASN A 80 -1.23 4.91 -12.00
C ASN A 80 -1.70 6.13 -11.20
N LEU A 81 -1.46 6.17 -9.88
CA LEU A 81 -1.93 7.24 -9.03
C LEU A 81 -0.94 8.41 -8.99
N GLY A 82 -1.29 9.50 -9.67
CA GLY A 82 -0.49 10.72 -9.73
C GLY A 82 -0.08 11.23 -8.34
N GLY A 83 1.21 11.55 -8.19
CA GLY A 83 1.79 12.05 -6.94
C GLY A 83 2.25 10.97 -5.96
N VAL A 84 2.03 9.68 -6.25
CA VAL A 84 2.59 8.57 -5.45
C VAL A 84 3.88 8.03 -6.05
N ASN A 85 3.91 7.88 -7.37
CA ASN A 85 5.03 7.40 -8.18
C ASN A 85 5.92 6.35 -7.49
N PRO A 86 5.44 5.10 -7.28
CA PRO A 86 6.16 4.10 -6.50
C PRO A 86 7.58 3.77 -6.97
N LEU A 87 7.89 4.03 -8.24
CA LEU A 87 9.16 3.67 -8.88
C LEU A 87 10.18 4.82 -8.96
N ASP A 88 9.83 6.03 -8.50
CA ASP A 88 10.72 7.20 -8.60
C ASP A 88 12.03 6.97 -7.84
N GLY A 89 13.17 7.10 -8.52
CA GLY A 89 14.50 6.88 -7.94
C GLY A 89 14.90 5.41 -7.76
N LEU A 90 14.12 4.45 -8.25
CA LEU A 90 14.52 3.03 -8.23
C LEU A 90 15.87 2.84 -8.95
N ALA A 91 16.80 2.16 -8.27
CA ALA A 91 18.12 1.87 -8.81
C ALA A 91 18.04 1.03 -10.10
N HIS A 92 19.01 1.22 -11.00
CA HIS A 92 19.19 0.37 -12.18
C HIS A 92 19.35 -1.11 -11.75
N GLY A 93 18.66 -2.01 -12.45
CA GLY A 93 18.60 -3.44 -12.10
C GLY A 93 17.82 -3.76 -10.82
N GLY A 94 17.16 -2.76 -10.22
CA GLY A 94 16.36 -2.89 -9.01
C GLY A 94 15.21 -3.87 -9.13
N ILE A 95 14.60 -4.25 -8.01
CA ILE A 95 13.50 -5.23 -7.99
C ILE A 95 12.18 -4.53 -7.70
N VAL A 96 11.14 -4.85 -8.48
CA VAL A 96 9.77 -4.43 -8.23
C VAL A 96 8.89 -5.64 -8.01
N LEU A 97 8.28 -5.74 -6.84
CA LEU A 97 7.25 -6.74 -6.54
C LEU A 97 5.88 -6.05 -6.57
N VAL A 98 4.94 -6.55 -7.37
CA VAL A 98 3.59 -5.99 -7.48
C VAL A 98 2.56 -7.04 -7.09
N ASN A 99 1.76 -6.74 -6.07
CA ASN A 99 0.56 -7.50 -5.74
C ASN A 99 -0.52 -7.22 -6.79
N SER A 100 -0.73 -8.17 -7.70
CA SER A 100 -1.72 -8.11 -8.75
C SER A 100 -2.08 -9.53 -9.21
N PRO A 101 -3.38 -9.84 -9.41
CA PRO A 101 -3.81 -11.12 -9.96
C PRO A 101 -3.38 -11.33 -11.41
N GLU A 102 -3.11 -10.24 -12.13
CA GLU A 102 -2.75 -10.25 -13.55
C GLU A 102 -1.61 -9.25 -13.81
N PRO A 103 -0.77 -9.46 -14.84
CA PRO A 103 0.14 -8.42 -15.30
C PRO A 103 -0.63 -7.14 -15.62
N VAL A 104 -0.13 -5.99 -15.15
CA VAL A 104 -0.80 -4.70 -15.36
C VAL A 104 -0.58 -4.27 -16.81
N THR A 105 -1.58 -4.44 -17.66
CA THR A 105 -1.50 -4.17 -19.11
C THR A 105 -1.38 -2.68 -19.46
N SER A 106 -1.94 -1.80 -18.63
CA SER A 106 -1.83 -0.34 -18.78
C SER A 106 -0.51 0.22 -18.25
N PHE A 107 0.25 -0.57 -17.51
CA PHE A 107 1.55 -0.19 -17.00
C PHE A 107 2.64 -0.68 -17.96
N GLN A 108 3.18 0.24 -18.76
CA GLN A 108 4.39 0.02 -19.54
C GLN A 108 5.58 0.53 -18.74
N PRO A 109 6.27 -0.33 -17.97
CA PRO A 109 7.46 0.09 -17.24
C PRO A 109 8.50 0.62 -18.22
N VAL A 110 8.89 1.88 -18.06
CA VAL A 110 10.07 2.45 -18.72
C VAL A 110 11.18 2.47 -17.69
N GLY A 111 12.19 1.61 -17.85
CA GLY A 111 13.33 1.54 -16.94
C GLY A 111 14.00 0.16 -16.93
N ASP A 112 15.19 0.12 -16.35
CA ASP A 112 15.97 -1.09 -16.17
C ASP A 112 15.74 -1.65 -14.75
N PHE A 113 14.80 -2.58 -14.62
CA PHE A 113 14.48 -3.26 -13.36
C PHE A 113 13.83 -4.62 -13.61
N ARG A 114 13.88 -5.48 -12.58
CA ARG A 114 13.30 -6.82 -12.58
C ARG A 114 11.92 -6.77 -11.92
N LEU A 115 10.89 -7.17 -12.67
CA LEU A 115 9.49 -7.09 -12.25
C LEU A 115 8.94 -8.47 -11.88
N VAL A 116 8.30 -8.58 -10.71
CA VAL A 116 7.67 -9.81 -10.20
C VAL A 116 6.22 -9.50 -9.83
N PHE A 117 5.29 -10.34 -10.30
CA PHE A 117 3.88 -10.26 -9.96
C PHE A 117 3.47 -11.41 -9.04
N ILE A 118 2.55 -11.15 -8.11
CA ILE A 118 1.96 -12.16 -7.23
C ILE A 118 0.52 -11.77 -6.85
N ASP A 119 -0.40 -12.74 -6.79
CA ASP A 119 -1.76 -12.52 -6.29
C ASP A 119 -1.88 -12.77 -4.77
N VAL A 120 -1.33 -11.86 -3.98
CA VAL A 120 -1.44 -11.94 -2.51
C VAL A 120 -2.88 -11.67 -2.06
N THR A 121 -3.61 -10.79 -2.75
CA THR A 121 -5.01 -10.50 -2.40
C THR A 121 -5.91 -11.73 -2.56
N GLY A 122 -5.77 -12.48 -3.65
CA GLY A 122 -6.50 -13.73 -3.85
C GLY A 122 -6.14 -14.79 -2.81
N ALA A 123 -4.86 -14.93 -2.48
CA ALA A 123 -4.40 -15.84 -1.42
C ALA A 123 -4.95 -15.44 -0.04
N ALA A 124 -4.89 -14.15 0.32
CA ALA A 124 -5.40 -13.63 1.58
C ALA A 124 -6.93 -13.82 1.72
N LYS A 125 -7.69 -13.61 0.64
CA LYS A 125 -9.14 -13.87 0.64
C LYS A 125 -9.46 -15.34 0.91
N LYS A 126 -8.68 -16.27 0.38
CA LYS A 126 -8.86 -17.72 0.58
C LYS A 126 -8.47 -18.17 2.00
N ILE A 127 -7.36 -17.68 2.54
CA ILE A 127 -6.80 -18.15 3.82
C ILE A 127 -7.37 -17.35 5.01
N LEU A 128 -7.37 -16.01 4.91
CA LEU A 128 -7.77 -15.11 5.99
C LEU A 128 -9.26 -14.75 5.96
N GLY A 129 -9.92 -14.89 4.81
CA GLY A 129 -11.26 -14.33 4.59
C GLY A 129 -11.28 -12.80 4.50
N SER A 130 -10.13 -12.15 4.33
CA SER A 130 -9.99 -10.69 4.24
C SER A 130 -8.93 -10.29 3.23
N ALA A 131 -8.88 -9.01 2.85
CA ALA A 131 -7.91 -8.46 1.91
C ALA A 131 -6.68 -7.82 2.61
N ILE A 132 -6.30 -8.33 3.79
CA ILE A 132 -5.09 -7.90 4.50
C ILE A 132 -3.90 -8.69 3.91
N VAL A 133 -2.96 -7.98 3.28
CA VAL A 133 -1.91 -8.60 2.45
C VAL A 133 -0.49 -8.44 3.01
N ASN A 134 -0.33 -7.81 4.18
CA ASN A 134 0.95 -7.47 4.79
C ASN A 134 1.92 -8.66 4.92
N ALA A 135 1.52 -9.76 5.55
CA ALA A 135 2.36 -10.93 5.78
C ALA A 135 2.78 -11.61 4.46
N GLY A 136 1.82 -11.77 3.53
CA GLY A 136 2.09 -12.37 2.22
C GLY A 136 3.03 -11.51 1.36
N VAL A 137 2.82 -10.20 1.31
CA VAL A 137 3.71 -9.29 0.56
C VAL A 137 5.10 -9.24 1.20
N ALA A 138 5.20 -9.12 2.53
CA ALA A 138 6.49 -9.10 3.22
C ALA A 138 7.28 -10.39 2.95
N ALA A 139 6.63 -11.55 3.02
CA ALA A 139 7.25 -12.84 2.74
C ALA A 139 7.75 -12.95 1.30
N ALA A 140 6.90 -12.65 0.31
CA ALA A 140 7.30 -12.63 -1.09
C ALA A 140 8.44 -11.62 -1.34
N PHE A 141 8.41 -10.46 -0.66
CA PHE A 141 9.43 -9.45 -0.80
C PHE A 141 10.78 -9.92 -0.25
N CYS A 142 10.81 -10.53 0.94
CA CYS A 142 12.01 -11.16 1.48
C CYS A 142 12.60 -12.20 0.52
N LYS A 143 11.76 -13.07 -0.07
CA LYS A 143 12.19 -14.08 -1.05
C LYS A 143 12.85 -13.45 -2.28
N VAL A 144 12.19 -12.49 -2.94
CA VAL A 144 12.75 -11.89 -4.17
C VAL A 144 14.06 -11.16 -3.89
N LEU A 145 14.18 -10.51 -2.73
CA LEU A 145 15.43 -9.85 -2.29
C LEU A 145 16.52 -10.87 -1.90
N GLY A 146 16.16 -12.12 -1.67
CA GLY A 146 17.06 -13.13 -1.11
C GLY A 146 17.39 -12.90 0.37
N LEU A 147 16.54 -12.16 1.08
CA LEU A 147 16.68 -11.78 2.48
C LEU A 147 16.05 -12.85 3.38
N GLY A 148 16.88 -13.61 4.08
CA GLY A 148 16.44 -14.67 5.00
C GLY A 148 15.89 -15.91 4.31
N GLY A 149 15.61 -16.93 5.12
CA GLY A 149 14.86 -18.12 4.76
C GLY A 149 13.39 -18.03 5.15
N GLN A 150 12.61 -19.06 4.79
CA GLN A 150 11.19 -19.14 5.15
C GLN A 150 11.01 -19.16 6.69
N GLY A 151 11.94 -19.78 7.43
CA GLY A 151 11.92 -19.82 8.90
C GLY A 151 11.99 -18.42 9.53
N ASP A 152 12.95 -17.59 9.08
CA ASP A 152 13.12 -16.22 9.59
C ASP A 152 11.88 -15.36 9.31
N VAL A 153 11.27 -15.54 8.14
CA VAL A 153 10.01 -14.86 7.78
C VAL A 153 8.87 -15.28 8.69
N VAL A 154 8.75 -16.59 8.99
CA VAL A 154 7.70 -17.11 9.88
C VAL A 154 7.86 -16.55 11.28
N GLU A 155 9.08 -16.53 11.81
CA GLU A 155 9.40 -15.95 13.12
C GLU A 155 9.04 -14.46 13.17
N ALA A 156 9.49 -13.68 12.19
CA ALA A 156 9.18 -12.26 12.09
C ALA A 156 7.67 -12.00 11.98
N VAL A 157 6.93 -12.77 11.18
CA VAL A 157 5.47 -12.64 11.07
C VAL A 157 4.81 -12.94 12.42
N TRP A 158 5.25 -13.98 13.12
CA TRP A 158 4.70 -14.33 14.42
C TRP A 158 4.91 -13.21 15.42
N SER A 159 6.17 -12.79 15.64
CA SER A 159 6.52 -11.78 16.63
C SER A 159 5.88 -10.42 16.36
N GLU A 160 5.84 -9.96 15.10
CA GLU A 160 5.24 -8.67 14.76
C GLU A 160 3.72 -8.68 14.97
N LEU A 161 3.03 -9.77 14.64
CA LEU A 161 1.57 -9.86 14.81
C LEU A 161 1.16 -10.14 16.26
N GLU A 162 1.97 -10.89 17.01
CA GLU A 162 1.80 -11.07 18.45
C GLU A 162 1.96 -9.74 19.20
N SER A 163 2.96 -8.92 18.83
CA SER A 163 3.24 -7.63 19.48
C SER A 163 2.07 -6.64 19.41
N ILE A 164 1.21 -6.76 18.39
CA ILE A 164 0.00 -5.93 18.22
C ILE A 164 -1.26 -6.57 18.85
N GLY A 165 -1.11 -7.67 19.57
CA GLY A 165 -2.18 -8.37 20.28
C GLY A 165 -3.13 -9.15 19.36
N LEU A 166 -2.67 -9.60 18.19
CA LEU A 166 -3.48 -10.42 17.30
C LEU A 166 -3.70 -11.81 17.92
N ARG A 167 -4.91 -12.38 17.76
CA ARG A 167 -5.22 -13.73 18.24
C ARG A 167 -4.37 -14.77 17.53
N GLU A 168 -3.90 -15.77 18.26
CA GLU A 168 -3.02 -16.85 17.77
C GLU A 168 -3.57 -17.52 16.50
N GLU A 169 -4.86 -17.88 16.48
CA GLU A 169 -5.54 -18.43 15.28
C GLU A 169 -5.38 -17.58 14.01
N LEU A 170 -5.34 -16.25 14.16
CA LEU A 170 -5.14 -15.33 13.04
C LEU A 170 -3.66 -15.20 12.68
N ILE A 171 -2.74 -15.31 13.65
CA ILE A 171 -1.30 -15.34 13.40
C ILE A 171 -0.95 -16.59 12.59
N GLU A 172 -1.44 -17.76 12.97
CA GLU A 172 -1.24 -19.02 12.24
C GLU A 172 -1.67 -18.91 10.78
N LYS A 173 -2.85 -18.33 10.53
CA LYS A 173 -3.34 -18.07 9.16
C LYS A 173 -2.47 -17.07 8.39
N ASN A 174 -1.93 -16.05 9.05
CA ASN A 174 -0.99 -15.11 8.42
C ASN A 174 0.36 -15.77 8.13
N VAL A 175 0.82 -16.68 8.99
CA VAL A 175 2.00 -17.52 8.76
C VAL A 175 1.79 -18.45 7.58
N GLU A 176 0.61 -19.07 7.46
CA GLU A 176 0.25 -19.87 6.28
C GLU A 176 0.28 -19.02 5.00
N LEU A 177 -0.35 -17.84 5.02
CA LEU A 177 -0.31 -16.89 3.91
C LEU A 177 1.13 -16.50 3.53
N ALA A 178 1.97 -16.22 4.53
CA ALA A 178 3.38 -15.88 4.33
C ALA A 178 4.14 -17.01 3.65
N LYS A 179 4.00 -18.25 4.11
CA LYS A 179 4.64 -19.44 3.52
C LYS A 179 4.23 -19.63 2.05
N VAL A 180 2.92 -19.56 1.77
CA VAL A 180 2.39 -19.68 0.40
C VAL A 180 2.99 -18.61 -0.52
N CYS A 181 3.03 -17.36 -0.06
CA CYS A 181 3.56 -16.25 -0.86
C CYS A 181 5.09 -16.32 -1.03
N TYR A 182 5.81 -16.81 -0.02
CA TYR A 182 7.27 -16.98 -0.07
C TYR A 182 7.69 -18.03 -1.12
N GLU A 183 6.93 -19.12 -1.25
CA GLU A 183 7.21 -20.15 -2.24
C GLU A 183 6.72 -19.79 -3.66
N ALA A 184 5.76 -18.88 -3.77
CA ALA A 184 5.16 -18.50 -5.05
C ALA A 184 6.05 -17.59 -5.92
N VAL A 185 7.17 -17.08 -5.41
CA VAL A 185 8.04 -16.12 -6.13
C VAL A 185 9.50 -16.61 -6.21
N PRO A 186 10.23 -16.24 -7.27
CA PRO A 186 11.63 -16.62 -7.40
C PRO A 186 12.51 -15.85 -6.41
N LYS A 187 13.66 -16.44 -6.04
CA LYS A 187 14.74 -15.70 -5.40
C LYS A 187 15.58 -15.03 -6.48
N LEU A 188 15.53 -13.71 -6.56
CA LEU A 188 16.32 -12.95 -7.53
C LEU A 188 17.62 -12.43 -6.93
N GLY A 189 17.60 -12.05 -5.65
CA GLY A 189 18.74 -11.43 -4.99
C GLY A 189 18.97 -9.98 -5.44
N ILE A 190 19.49 -9.15 -4.55
CA ILE A 190 19.95 -7.81 -4.92
C ILE A 190 21.40 -7.95 -5.40
N GLU A 191 21.61 -7.84 -6.71
CA GLU A 191 22.94 -7.58 -7.23
C GLU A 191 23.24 -6.11 -6.94
N LEU A 192 24.07 -5.86 -5.93
CA LEU A 192 24.66 -4.56 -5.70
C LEU A 192 25.69 -4.33 -6.81
N THR A 193 25.24 -4.02 -8.03
CA THR A 193 26.12 -3.28 -8.94
C THR A 193 26.53 -2.03 -8.19
N ASN A 194 27.82 -1.69 -8.18
CA ASN A 194 28.41 -0.52 -7.52
C ASN A 194 27.66 0.77 -7.90
N ASN A 195 26.47 0.96 -7.34
CA ASN A 195 25.84 2.24 -7.20
C ASN A 195 26.58 2.79 -5.99
N GLN A 196 27.79 3.28 -6.26
CA GLN A 196 28.26 4.42 -5.51
C GLN A 196 27.12 5.42 -5.66
N ASP A 197 26.28 5.50 -4.61
CA ASP A 197 25.53 6.69 -4.31
C ASP A 197 26.58 7.79 -4.35
N THR A 198 26.79 8.39 -5.52
CA THR A 198 27.07 9.81 -5.54
C THR A 198 25.74 10.32 -5.00
N PRO A 199 25.65 10.74 -3.73
CA PRO A 199 24.40 11.31 -3.23
C PRO A 199 24.04 12.34 -4.28
N ALA A 200 22.89 12.15 -4.95
CA ALA A 200 22.46 13.04 -6.02
C ALA A 200 22.74 14.44 -5.47
N LYS A 201 23.67 15.15 -6.13
CA LYS A 201 24.18 16.44 -5.66
C LYS A 201 22.94 17.16 -5.17
N ILE A 202 22.89 17.56 -3.89
CA ILE A 202 21.73 18.30 -3.39
C ILE A 202 21.84 19.67 -4.04
N GLU A 203 21.47 19.72 -5.31
CA GLU A 203 21.04 20.93 -5.96
C GLU A 203 19.72 21.21 -5.28
N PHE A 204 19.78 22.13 -4.32
CA PHE A 204 18.61 22.89 -3.97
C PHE A 204 18.12 23.47 -5.28
N ALA A 205 17.06 22.88 -5.83
CA ALA A 205 16.39 23.48 -6.96
C ALA A 205 16.07 24.92 -6.53
N SER A 206 16.66 25.88 -7.25
CA SER A 206 16.21 27.27 -7.18
C SER A 206 14.83 27.25 -7.81
N LEU A 207 13.86 26.92 -6.98
CA LEU A 207 12.48 26.91 -7.35
C LEU A 207 12.06 28.37 -7.44
N ASP A 208 11.94 28.86 -8.67
CA ASP A 208 11.32 30.16 -8.96
C ASP A 208 9.80 30.00 -8.77
N TYR A 209 9.41 29.69 -7.54
CA TYR A 209 8.03 29.51 -7.15
C TYR A 209 7.57 30.78 -6.45
N PRO A 210 6.48 31.40 -6.92
CA PRO A 210 5.80 32.41 -6.12
C PRO A 210 5.42 31.75 -4.79
N PRO A 211 5.95 32.22 -3.64
CA PRO A 211 5.75 31.59 -2.33
C PRO A 211 4.26 31.37 -2.01
N GLU A 212 3.43 32.24 -2.57
CA GLU A 212 1.98 32.31 -2.48
C GLU A 212 1.28 31.00 -2.91
N THR A 213 1.88 30.23 -3.83
CA THR A 213 1.18 29.13 -4.51
C THR A 213 1.46 27.75 -3.90
N TYR A 214 2.57 27.59 -3.17
CA TYR A 214 3.10 26.28 -2.76
C TYR A 214 3.46 26.16 -1.28
N LEU A 215 3.54 27.28 -0.55
CA LEU A 215 3.54 27.22 0.91
C LEU A 215 2.19 26.70 1.40
N PRO A 216 2.09 26.13 2.61
CA PRO A 216 0.82 25.75 3.24
C PRO A 216 0.02 27.00 3.67
N ILE A 217 0.00 28.02 2.82
CA ILE A 217 -0.79 29.22 2.93
C ILE A 217 -2.19 28.87 2.45
N LEU A 218 -3.17 29.13 3.30
CA LEU A 218 -4.57 29.05 2.92
C LEU A 218 -4.89 30.22 1.98
N THR A 219 -4.66 30.02 0.68
CA THR A 219 -4.98 31.01 -0.37
C THR A 219 -6.47 31.10 -0.69
N SER A 220 -7.24 30.10 -0.26
CA SER A 220 -8.69 30.07 -0.40
C SER A 220 -9.33 29.15 0.65
N VAL A 221 -10.57 29.49 1.04
CA VAL A 221 -11.42 28.59 1.84
C VAL A 221 -12.05 27.52 0.93
N GLY A 222 -12.33 26.33 1.48
CA GLY A 222 -13.12 25.31 0.77
C GLY A 222 -12.37 24.51 -0.31
N ASN A 223 -11.05 24.34 -0.22
CA ASN A 223 -10.27 23.58 -1.20
C ASN A 223 -10.53 22.05 -1.19
N THR A 224 -11.32 21.53 -0.24
CA THR A 224 -11.68 20.11 -0.13
C THR A 224 -12.27 19.56 -1.43
N VAL A 225 -13.05 20.37 -2.16
CA VAL A 225 -13.63 19.99 -3.46
C VAL A 225 -12.59 19.70 -4.54
N LYS A 226 -11.35 20.20 -4.39
CA LYS A 226 -10.23 19.94 -5.32
C LYS A 226 -9.51 18.61 -5.02
N LYS A 227 -9.65 18.06 -3.81
CA LYS A 227 -8.99 16.79 -3.41
C LYS A 227 -9.94 15.63 -3.70
N LEU A 228 -9.94 15.15 -4.94
CA LEU A 228 -10.73 14.00 -5.36
C LEU A 228 -10.22 12.72 -4.68
N THR A 229 -10.97 12.22 -3.70
CA THR A 229 -10.59 11.02 -2.94
C THR A 229 -11.13 9.72 -3.55
N GLY A 230 -11.78 9.78 -4.70
CA GLY A 230 -12.33 8.62 -5.39
C GLY A 230 -11.27 7.59 -5.80
N THR A 231 -10.04 8.03 -6.06
CA THR A 231 -8.90 7.16 -6.41
C THR A 231 -8.41 6.27 -5.26
N TRP A 232 -9.00 6.41 -4.07
CA TRP A 232 -8.65 5.63 -2.89
C TRP A 232 -9.35 4.27 -2.84
N ARG A 233 -10.35 4.07 -3.70
CA ARG A 233 -11.14 2.83 -3.75
C ARG A 233 -10.30 1.64 -4.18
N ILE A 234 -10.55 0.53 -3.48
CA ILE A 234 -10.21 -0.82 -3.93
C ILE A 234 -11.48 -1.52 -4.42
N ASP A 235 -12.58 -1.33 -3.67
CA ASP A 235 -13.93 -1.78 -4.02
C ASP A 235 -14.88 -0.57 -4.01
N ARG A 236 -15.91 -0.61 -4.85
CA ARG A 236 -16.98 0.40 -4.92
C ARG A 236 -18.33 -0.18 -4.50
N PRO A 237 -19.15 0.60 -3.76
CA PRO A 237 -20.54 0.24 -3.49
C PRO A 237 -21.42 0.52 -4.71
N ILE A 238 -22.26 -0.44 -5.09
CA ILE A 238 -23.24 -0.34 -6.17
C ILE A 238 -24.65 -0.53 -5.59
N ILE A 239 -25.54 0.44 -5.84
CA ILE A 239 -26.91 0.42 -5.30
C ILE A 239 -27.84 -0.30 -6.28
N ASP A 240 -28.50 -1.34 -5.79
CA ASP A 240 -29.65 -1.98 -6.41
C ASP A 240 -30.92 -1.23 -6.02
N TYR A 241 -31.33 -0.29 -6.86
CA TYR A 241 -32.50 0.57 -6.60
C TYR A 241 -33.82 -0.21 -6.49
N ALA A 242 -33.91 -1.40 -7.09
CA ALA A 242 -35.11 -2.22 -6.97
C ALA A 242 -35.29 -2.79 -5.55
N LYS A 243 -34.18 -2.96 -4.81
CA LYS A 243 -34.19 -3.42 -3.41
C LYS A 243 -34.15 -2.27 -2.40
N CYS A 244 -33.84 -1.07 -2.84
CA CYS A 244 -33.66 0.08 -1.96
C CYS A 244 -35.00 0.53 -1.36
N THR A 245 -35.12 0.50 -0.03
CA THR A 245 -36.30 1.00 0.69
C THR A 245 -36.23 2.51 0.97
N ARG A 246 -35.20 3.19 0.49
CA ARG A 246 -34.98 4.64 0.68
C ARG A 246 -34.96 5.10 2.15
N CYS A 247 -34.51 4.23 3.04
CA CYS A 247 -34.41 4.48 4.49
C CYS A 247 -33.34 5.52 4.91
N MET A 248 -32.55 6.04 3.96
CA MET A 248 -31.49 7.04 4.19
C MET A 248 -30.34 6.62 5.12
N ILE A 249 -30.29 5.38 5.61
CA ILE A 249 -29.22 4.91 6.52
C ILE A 249 -27.84 5.02 5.86
N CYS A 250 -27.71 4.63 4.60
CA CYS A 250 -26.43 4.77 3.88
C CYS A 250 -25.98 6.24 3.78
N TYR A 251 -26.92 7.17 3.59
CA TYR A 251 -26.68 8.60 3.57
C TYR A 251 -26.19 9.10 4.93
N ILE A 252 -26.91 8.76 6.01
CA ILE A 252 -26.60 9.19 7.39
C ILE A 252 -25.24 8.68 7.85
N TYR A 253 -24.92 7.42 7.56
CA TYR A 253 -23.67 6.78 8.03
C TYR A 253 -22.48 6.99 7.09
N CYS A 254 -22.64 7.72 5.99
CA CYS A 254 -21.51 8.02 5.11
C CYS A 254 -20.53 8.98 5.82
N PRO A 255 -19.33 8.53 6.23
CA PRO A 255 -18.42 9.37 7.03
C PRO A 255 -17.75 10.49 6.23
N ASP A 256 -17.87 10.43 4.90
CA ASP A 256 -17.30 11.40 3.96
C ASP A 256 -18.40 12.26 3.31
N SER A 257 -19.68 12.08 3.67
CA SER A 257 -20.82 12.84 3.13
C SER A 257 -20.91 12.84 1.60
N VAL A 258 -20.50 11.75 0.95
CA VAL A 258 -20.48 11.60 -0.52
C VAL A 258 -21.75 10.97 -1.10
N ILE A 259 -22.76 10.74 -0.26
CA ILE A 259 -24.06 10.25 -0.71
C ILE A 259 -25.01 11.46 -0.65
N SER A 260 -25.68 11.72 -1.76
CA SER A 260 -26.77 12.70 -1.85
C SER A 260 -28.10 11.97 -2.00
N LEU A 261 -29.21 12.68 -1.79
CA LEU A 261 -30.56 12.13 -1.96
C LEU A 261 -31.24 12.87 -3.12
N ARG A 262 -31.91 12.13 -4.00
CA ARG A 262 -32.85 12.70 -4.97
C ARG A 262 -34.13 13.14 -4.27
N ASP A 263 -35.02 13.81 -4.99
CA ASP A 263 -36.34 14.22 -4.49
C ASP A 263 -37.17 13.05 -3.95
N ASP A 264 -37.03 11.86 -4.54
CA ASP A 264 -37.71 10.65 -4.08
C ASP A 264 -37.01 9.95 -2.91
N LEU A 265 -35.95 10.53 -2.34
CA LEU A 265 -35.05 9.96 -1.33
C LEU A 265 -34.16 8.81 -1.83
N SER A 266 -34.06 8.58 -3.14
CA SER A 266 -33.11 7.62 -3.68
C SER A 266 -31.66 8.12 -3.46
N PRO A 267 -30.78 7.32 -2.84
CA PRO A 267 -29.39 7.69 -2.60
C PRO A 267 -28.57 7.69 -3.91
N VAL A 268 -27.71 8.69 -4.09
CA VAL A 268 -26.77 8.81 -5.22
C VAL A 268 -25.37 9.02 -4.67
N ILE A 269 -24.43 8.15 -5.06
CA ILE A 269 -23.05 8.19 -4.61
C ILE A 269 -22.21 9.05 -5.55
N ASP A 270 -21.49 10.03 -5.00
CA ASP A 270 -20.41 10.73 -5.69
C ASP A 270 -19.13 9.88 -5.71
N TYR A 271 -18.91 9.19 -6.82
CA TYR A 271 -17.70 8.38 -7.04
C TYR A 271 -16.44 9.23 -7.29
N SER A 272 -16.52 10.55 -7.39
CA SER A 272 -15.32 11.39 -7.44
C SER A 272 -14.66 11.50 -6.07
N ASN A 273 -15.44 11.34 -5.00
CA ASN A 273 -14.99 11.49 -3.62
C ASN A 273 -15.21 10.24 -2.76
N CYS A 274 -16.06 9.29 -3.17
CA CYS A 274 -16.28 8.05 -2.44
C CYS A 274 -14.99 7.24 -2.28
N LYS A 275 -14.53 7.03 -1.04
CA LYS A 275 -13.30 6.28 -0.75
C LYS A 275 -13.46 4.76 -0.77
N GLY A 276 -14.68 4.26 -0.91
CA GLY A 276 -14.94 2.81 -0.88
C GLY A 276 -14.73 2.20 0.50
N CYS A 277 -15.08 2.91 1.58
CA CYS A 277 -14.99 2.39 2.95
C CYS A 277 -16.03 1.28 3.25
N LEU A 278 -17.04 1.15 2.38
CA LEU A 278 -18.12 0.16 2.43
C LEU A 278 -19.00 0.19 3.70
N ILE A 279 -18.96 1.26 4.50
CA ILE A 279 -19.88 1.44 5.64
C ILE A 279 -21.34 1.44 5.16
N CYS A 280 -21.62 2.11 4.03
CA CYS A 280 -22.96 2.09 3.43
C CYS A 280 -23.43 0.68 3.09
N TYR A 281 -22.54 -0.18 2.58
CA TYR A 281 -22.82 -1.58 2.31
C TYR A 281 -23.13 -2.36 3.59
N VAL A 282 -22.27 -2.24 4.61
CA VAL A 282 -22.43 -2.93 5.90
C VAL A 282 -23.72 -2.51 6.60
N MET A 283 -24.08 -1.23 6.55
CA MET A 283 -25.21 -0.68 7.29
C MET A 283 -26.54 -0.82 6.56
N CYS A 284 -26.58 -1.24 5.29
CA CYS A 284 -27.81 -1.28 4.49
C CYS A 284 -28.75 -2.41 4.95
N PRO A 285 -29.88 -2.12 5.64
CA PRO A 285 -30.75 -3.18 6.15
C PRO A 285 -31.36 -4.10 5.07
N PRO A 286 -31.86 -3.59 3.92
CA PRO A 286 -32.38 -4.45 2.87
C PRO A 286 -31.28 -5.16 2.05
N ARG A 287 -29.99 -4.96 2.37
CA ARG A 287 -28.85 -5.42 1.56
C ARG A 287 -28.97 -5.04 0.08
N ALA A 288 -29.43 -3.81 -0.15
CA ALA A 288 -29.61 -3.24 -1.49
C ALA A 288 -28.29 -2.71 -2.08
N ILE A 289 -27.17 -2.78 -1.36
CA ILE A 289 -25.86 -2.35 -1.84
C ILE A 289 -25.01 -3.60 -2.06
N LYS A 290 -24.30 -3.66 -3.19
CA LYS A 290 -23.31 -4.69 -3.52
C LYS A 290 -21.92 -4.05 -3.58
N THR A 291 -20.89 -4.89 -3.56
CA THR A 291 -19.49 -4.47 -3.71
C THR A 291 -18.96 -4.99 -5.04
N GLU A 292 -18.31 -4.12 -5.80
CA GLU A 292 -17.60 -4.48 -7.03
C GLU A 292 -16.16 -3.98 -6.93
N ALA A 293 -15.21 -4.70 -7.52
CA ALA A 293 -13.83 -4.26 -7.58
C ALA A 293 -13.72 -2.94 -8.37
N GLU A 294 -12.86 -2.03 -7.93
CA GLU A 294 -12.58 -0.80 -8.66
C GLU A 294 -11.84 -1.12 -9.95
N ASN A 295 -12.38 -0.69 -11.09
CA ASN A 295 -11.66 -0.73 -12.35
C ASN A 295 -10.50 0.27 -12.30
N VAL A 296 -9.31 -0.24 -12.00
CA VAL A 296 -8.05 0.48 -12.13
C VAL A 296 -7.77 0.61 -13.63
N GLY A 297 -8.13 1.76 -14.21
CA GLY A 297 -7.65 2.14 -15.55
C GLY A 297 -6.14 2.28 -15.57
#